data_AF-A0A969F7H9-F1
#
_entry.id   AF-A0A969F7H9-F1
#
_cell.length_a   1.000
_cell.length_b   1.000
_cell.length_c   1.000
_cell.angle_alpha   90.00
_cell.angle_beta   90.00
_cell.angle_gamma   90.00
#
_symmetry.space_group_name_H-M   'P 1'
#
loop_
_entity.id
_entity.type
_entity.pdbx_description
1 polymer ?
#
loop_
_entity_poly.entity_id
_entity_poly.type
_entity_poly.pdbx_seq_one_letter_code
_entity_poly.pdbx_strand_id
1 'polypeptide(L)'
;MTFQHALMVQDFLENSADRTPQKEALICGSDRLTYTQVDEMANRFANYLRANGIGRGDRVVLYLPNTVELVAGIFGTLKAGAVFVAVNH
;
A
#
# COMPACT_ATOMS: atom_id res chain seq x y z
N MET A 1 -27.53 11.82 -2.96
CA MET A 1 -26.73 10.78 -2.31
C MET A 1 -25.38 11.39 -1.99
N THR A 2 -25.23 11.93 -0.78
CA THR A 2 -23.98 12.56 -0.35
C THR A 2 -23.06 11.44 0.13
N PHE A 3 -21.96 11.16 -0.58
CA PHE A 3 -20.91 10.27 -0.08
C PHE A 3 -20.35 10.90 1.20
N GLN A 4 -20.73 10.36 2.37
CA GLN A 4 -20.18 10.75 3.66
C GLN A 4 -18.72 10.29 3.74
N HIS A 5 -17.80 11.24 3.86
CA HIS A 5 -16.34 11.09 4.00
C HIS A 5 -15.68 10.17 2.96
N ALA A 6 -15.00 10.76 1.97
CA ALA A 6 -14.23 10.00 0.98
C ALA A 6 -12.99 9.37 1.63
N LEU A 7 -13.15 8.21 2.25
CA LEU A 7 -12.01 7.36 2.63
C LEU A 7 -11.27 6.95 1.37
N MET A 8 -9.97 7.16 1.36
CA MET A 8 -9.08 6.67 0.32
C MET A 8 -8.76 5.20 0.56
N VAL A 9 -8.31 4.49 -0.48
CA VAL A 9 -8.03 3.05 -0.40
C VAL A 9 -6.99 2.74 0.67
N GLN A 10 -5.93 3.55 0.78
CA GLN A 10 -4.89 3.38 1.80
C GLN A 10 -5.39 3.62 3.24
N ASP A 11 -6.45 4.41 3.42
CA ASP A 11 -7.02 4.67 4.75
C ASP A 11 -7.60 3.38 5.36
N PHE A 12 -8.07 2.44 4.53
CA PHE A 12 -8.54 1.14 5.03
C PHE A 12 -7.39 0.30 5.62
N LEU A 13 -6.18 0.40 5.06
CA LEU A 13 -5.00 -0.27 5.61
C LEU A 13 -4.57 0.37 6.93
N GLU A 14 -4.47 1.70 6.97
CA GLU A 14 -4.09 2.47 8.16
C GLU A 14 -5.05 2.18 9.32
N ASN A 15 -6.36 2.30 9.07
CA ASN A 15 -7.39 1.99 10.06
C ASN A 15 -7.33 0.52 10.54
N SER A 16 -6.94 -0.42 9.69
CA SER A 16 -6.81 -1.83 10.09
C SER A 16 -5.55 -2.09 10.91
N ALA A 17 -4.44 -1.40 10.58
CA ALA A 17 -3.21 -1.41 11.35
C ALA A 17 -3.40 -0.81 12.74
N ASP A 18 -4.18 0.26 12.87
CA ASP A 18 -4.50 0.87 14.17
C ASP A 18 -5.43 -0.03 15.01
N ARG A 19 -6.45 -0.62 14.40
CA ARG A 19 -7.47 -1.39 15.13
C ARG A 19 -7.04 -2.82 15.47
N THR A 20 -6.27 -3.45 14.59
CA THR A 20 -5.90 -4.87 14.71
C THR A 20 -4.43 -5.10 14.32
N PRO A 21 -3.47 -4.44 14.98
CA PRO A 21 -2.08 -4.34 14.52
C PRO A 21 -1.40 -5.69 14.32
N GLN A 22 -1.64 -6.63 15.24
CA GLN A 22 -0.97 -7.94 15.28
C GLN A 22 -1.72 -9.04 14.51
N LYS A 23 -2.88 -8.73 13.91
CA LYS A 23 -3.62 -9.70 13.12
C LYS A 23 -2.91 -9.91 11.78
N GLU A 24 -2.69 -11.16 11.41
CA GLU A 24 -2.18 -11.53 10.08
C GLU A 24 -3.11 -10.97 8.99
N ALA A 25 -2.54 -10.19 8.08
CA ALA A 25 -3.23 -9.46 7.02
C ALA A 25 -2.85 -9.96 5.62
N LEU A 26 -1.61 -10.42 5.46
CA LEU A 26 -1.09 -10.86 4.18
C LEU A 26 -0.30 -12.16 4.32
N ILE A 27 -0.67 -13.11 3.49
CA ILE A 27 -0.07 -14.44 3.42
C ILE A 27 0.36 -14.67 1.96
N CYS A 28 1.65 -14.87 1.74
CA CYS A 28 2.20 -15.17 0.42
C CYS A 28 3.30 -16.23 0.56
N GLY A 29 3.02 -17.47 0.13
CA GLY A 29 3.94 -18.59 0.36
C GLY A 29 4.20 -18.81 1.86
N SER A 30 5.45 -18.73 2.29
CA SER A 30 5.87 -18.79 3.69
C SER A 30 5.72 -17.47 4.45
N ASP A 31 5.57 -16.35 3.75
CA ASP A 31 5.51 -15.04 4.39
C ASP A 31 4.16 -14.84 5.08
N ARG A 32 4.23 -14.29 6.29
CA ARG A 32 3.10 -13.94 7.15
C ARG A 32 3.35 -12.54 7.67
N LEU A 33 2.57 -11.57 7.20
CA LEU A 33 2.66 -10.18 7.66
C LEU A 33 1.38 -9.79 8.40
N THR A 34 1.55 -9.13 9.53
CA THR A 34 0.47 -8.47 10.26
C THR A 34 0.05 -7.16 9.57
N TYR A 35 -1.11 -6.62 9.93
CA TYR A 35 -1.55 -5.32 9.39
C TYR A 35 -0.50 -4.21 9.60
N THR A 36 0.10 -4.13 10.79
CA THR A 36 1.17 -3.14 11.05
C THR A 36 2.37 -3.36 10.16
N GLN A 37 2.79 -4.61 9.93
CA GLN A 37 3.95 -4.89 9.06
C GLN A 37 3.68 -4.51 7.60
N VAL A 38 2.46 -4.76 7.09
CA VAL A 38 2.07 -4.33 5.74
C VAL A 38 2.05 -2.80 5.65
N ASP A 39 1.47 -2.12 6.62
CA ASP A 39 1.40 -0.65 6.65
C ASP A 39 2.79 0.00 6.73
N GLU A 40 3.66 -0.50 7.60
CA GLU A 40 5.04 -0.03 7.72
C GLU A 40 5.83 -0.23 6.42
N MET A 41 5.67 -1.37 5.76
CA MET A 41 6.33 -1.63 4.48
C MET A 41 5.81 -0.69 3.38
N ALA A 42 4.51 -0.45 3.33
CA ALA A 42 3.89 0.53 2.44
C ALA A 42 4.37 1.96 2.74
N ASN A 43 4.48 2.35 4.02
CA ASN A 43 4.99 3.65 4.44
C ASN A 43 6.45 3.86 4.03
N ARG A 44 7.31 2.82 4.18
CA ARG A 44 8.70 2.86 3.71
C ARG A 44 8.77 3.11 2.21
N PHE A 45 7.96 2.41 1.42
CA PHE A 45 7.94 2.59 -0.03
C PHE A 45 7.38 3.97 -0.43
N ALA A 46 6.32 4.44 0.24
CA ALA A 46 5.77 5.78 0.00
C ALA A 46 6.81 6.88 0.25
N ASN A 47 7.57 6.77 1.34
CA ASN A 47 8.63 7.71 1.67
C ASN A 47 9.78 7.66 0.65
N TYR A 48 10.15 6.47 0.20
CA TYR A 48 11.12 6.31 -0.89
C TYR A 48 10.64 7.00 -2.18
N LEU A 49 9.39 6.78 -2.60
CA LEU A 49 8.81 7.43 -3.77
C LEU A 49 8.84 8.96 -3.67
N ARG A 50 8.38 9.51 -2.54
CA ARG A 50 8.41 10.96 -2.28
C ARG A 50 9.83 11.52 -2.30
N ALA A 51 10.80 10.80 -1.72
CA ALA A 51 12.21 11.20 -1.74
C ALA A 51 12.80 11.23 -3.17
N ASN A 52 12.22 10.46 -4.10
CA ASN A 52 12.57 10.46 -5.52
C ASN A 52 11.69 11.41 -6.36
N GLY A 53 10.93 12.31 -5.73
CA GLY A 53 10.12 13.31 -6.42
C GLY A 53 8.78 12.81 -6.97
N ILE A 54 8.39 11.58 -6.66
CA ILE A 54 7.08 11.03 -7.05
C ILE A 54 6.00 11.57 -6.12
N GLY A 55 4.93 12.10 -6.70
CA GLY A 55 3.83 12.70 -5.95
C GLY A 55 2.48 12.58 -6.64
N ARG A 56 1.62 13.56 -6.36
CA ARG A 56 0.20 13.50 -6.74
C ARG A 56 0.01 13.43 -8.26
N GLY A 57 -0.59 12.34 -8.72
CA GLY A 57 -0.91 12.13 -10.15
C GLY A 57 0.20 11.47 -10.97
N ASP A 58 1.39 11.31 -10.41
CA ASP A 58 2.43 10.49 -11.04
C ASP A 58 2.01 9.02 -11.07
N ARG A 59 2.57 8.25 -12.01
CA ARG A 59 2.25 6.84 -12.20
C ARG A 59 3.44 5.97 -11.84
N VAL A 60 3.22 4.97 -11.00
CA VAL A 60 4.23 3.99 -10.61
C VAL A 60 3.83 2.64 -11.19
N VAL A 61 4.64 2.15 -12.12
CA VAL A 61 4.45 0.82 -12.70
C VAL A 61 4.99 -0.22 -11.73
N LEU A 62 4.13 -1.17 -11.35
CA LEU A 62 4.47 -2.31 -10.50
C LEU A 62 4.50 -3.56 -11.38
N TYR A 63 5.71 -3.97 -11.77
CA TYR A 63 5.96 -5.15 -12.59
C TYR A 63 6.58 -6.25 -11.73
N LEU A 64 5.71 -6.99 -11.03
CA LEU A 64 6.07 -7.99 -10.03
C LEU A 64 5.07 -9.16 -10.10
N PRO A 65 5.48 -10.39 -9.74
CA PRO A 65 4.53 -11.46 -9.45
C PRO A 65 3.76 -11.18 -8.15
N ASN A 66 2.76 -12.02 -7.86
CA ASN A 66 2.02 -11.96 -6.60
C ASN A 66 2.98 -12.20 -5.42
N THR A 67 3.30 -11.13 -4.71
CA THR A 67 4.31 -11.06 -3.65
C THR A 67 3.86 -10.10 -2.56
N VAL A 68 4.50 -10.15 -1.39
CA VAL A 68 4.25 -9.16 -0.33
C VAL A 68 4.66 -7.75 -0.76
N GLU A 69 5.71 -7.65 -1.58
CA GLU A 69 6.20 -6.42 -2.19
C GLU A 69 5.18 -5.81 -3.15
N LEU A 70 4.44 -6.61 -3.93
CA LEU A 70 3.40 -6.08 -4.82
C LEU A 70 2.30 -5.37 -4.01
N VAL A 71 1.84 -5.96 -2.91
CA VAL A 71 0.82 -5.36 -2.05
C VAL A 71 1.35 -4.09 -1.37
N ALA A 72 2.56 -4.13 -0.82
CA ALA A 72 3.20 -2.95 -0.25
C ALA A 72 3.44 -1.86 -1.31
N GLY A 73 3.74 -2.25 -2.55
CA GLY A 73 3.91 -1.36 -3.70
C GLY A 73 2.62 -0.63 -4.06
N ILE A 74 1.48 -1.33 -4.06
CA ILE A 74 0.15 -0.73 -4.30
C ILE A 74 -0.15 0.32 -3.22
N PHE A 75 -0.11 -0.08 -1.94
CA PHE A 75 -0.45 0.83 -0.84
C PHE A 75 0.57 1.96 -0.69
N GLY A 76 1.87 1.68 -0.86
CA GLY A 76 2.90 2.70 -0.79
C GLY A 76 2.80 3.74 -1.91
N THR A 77 2.43 3.32 -3.12
CA THR A 77 2.14 4.25 -4.23
C THR A 77 0.95 5.16 -3.90
N LEU A 78 -0.14 4.58 -3.40
CA LEU A 78 -1.33 5.34 -3.00
C LEU A 78 -1.03 6.31 -1.85
N LYS A 79 -0.28 5.86 -0.84
CA LYS A 79 0.19 6.71 0.27
C LYS A 79 1.06 7.85 -0.24
N ALA A 80 1.90 7.64 -1.26
CA ALA A 80 2.65 8.72 -1.91
C ALA A 80 1.76 9.74 -2.66
N GLY A 81 0.46 9.46 -2.82
CA GLY A 81 -0.49 10.25 -3.60
C GLY A 81 -0.45 9.94 -5.10
N ALA A 82 0.35 8.94 -5.49
CA ALA A 82 0.54 8.53 -6.87
C ALA A 82 -0.48 7.45 -7.28
N VAL A 83 -0.49 7.13 -8.58
CA VAL A 83 -1.36 6.13 -9.20
C VAL A 83 -0.56 4.86 -9.45
N PHE A 84 -0.98 3.74 -8.87
CA PHE A 84 -0.36 2.45 -9.16
C PHE A 84 -0.84 1.93 -10.53
N VAL A 85 0.07 1.30 -11.27
CA VAL A 85 -0.24 0.58 -12.51
C VAL A 85 0.34 -0.82 -12.38
N ALA A 86 -0.51 -1.77 -12.01
CA ALA A 86 -0.12 -3.17 -11.91
C ALA A 86 -0.04 -3.78 -13.31
N VAL A 87 1.11 -4.36 -13.64
CA VAL A 87 1.35 -5.02 -14.93
C VAL A 87 1.70 -6.47 -14.66
N ASN A 88 1.02 -7.39 -15.34
CA ASN A 88 1.31 -8.81 -15.23
C ASN A 88 2.68 -9.11 -15.87
N HIS A 89 3.42 -9.99 -15.21
CA HIS A 89 4.65 -10.59 -15.72
C HIS A 89 4.38 -11.66 -16.78
#